data_AF-A0A7S1TU77-F1
#
_entry.id   AF-A0A7S1TU77-F1
#
_cell.length_a   1.000
_cell.length_b   1.000
_cell.length_c   1.000
_cell.angle_alpha   90.00
_cell.angle_beta   90.00
_cell.angle_gamma   90.00
#
_symmetry.space_group_name_H-M   'P 1'
#
loop_
_entity.id
_entity.type
_entity.pdbx_description
1 polymer ?
#
loop_
_entity_poly.entity_id
_entity_poly.type
_entity_poly.pdbx_seq_one_letter_code
_entity_poly.pdbx_strand_id
1 'polypeptide(L)'
;MLDCGAPIHEINALRKQLSRVKGGRLARLAAPAAIESFALSDVVGDDLAAVASGPTVPDPAGLGSAGAKRCLNICETYGIFNTLPPAVQRLLSQGAAEAEPNPTPNPNPNPNPNPNPNPNP
;
A
#
# COMPACT_ATOMS: atom_id res chain seq x y z
N MET A 1 -3.28 7.33 18.77
CA MET A 1 -3.92 6.90 17.51
C MET A 1 -5.31 6.32 17.75
N LEU A 2 -5.50 5.39 18.69
CA LEU A 2 -6.82 4.79 18.92
C LEU A 2 -7.87 5.79 19.45
N ASP A 3 -7.44 6.82 20.17
CA ASP A 3 -8.37 7.75 20.84
C ASP A 3 -8.88 8.89 19.93
N CYS A 4 -8.46 8.95 18.66
CA CYS A 4 -8.81 10.06 17.76
C CYS A 4 -10.08 9.83 16.93
N GLY A 5 -10.75 8.68 17.11
CA GLY A 5 -12.00 8.37 16.41
C GLY A 5 -11.85 8.05 14.92
N ALA A 6 -10.62 7.86 14.42
CA ALA A 6 -10.42 7.49 13.02
C ALA A 6 -10.86 6.05 12.74
N PRO A 7 -11.52 5.77 11.61
CA PRO A 7 -11.89 4.43 11.19
C PRO A 7 -10.66 3.53 11.05
N ILE A 8 -10.86 2.23 11.31
CA ILE A 8 -9.78 1.25 11.40
C ILE A 8 -8.91 1.17 10.13
N HIS A 9 -9.48 1.41 8.95
CA HIS A 9 -8.74 1.38 7.68
C HIS A 9 -7.72 2.52 7.58
N GLU A 10 -8.02 3.71 8.12
CA GLU A 10 -7.10 4.85 8.16
C GLU A 10 -5.99 4.64 9.19
N ILE A 11 -6.34 4.06 10.35
CA ILE A 11 -5.33 3.62 11.33
C ILE A 11 -4.41 2.55 10.72
N ASN A 12 -4.96 1.60 9.97
CA ASN A 12 -4.17 0.58 9.29
C ASN A 12 -3.29 1.16 8.18
N ALA A 13 -3.73 2.20 7.45
CA ALA A 13 -2.90 2.90 6.48
C ALA A 13 -1.66 3.52 7.16
N LEU A 14 -1.84 4.21 8.29
CA LEU A 14 -0.74 4.72 9.11
C LEU A 14 0.20 3.59 9.58
N ARG A 15 -0.35 2.50 10.12
CA ARG A 15 0.43 1.35 10.60
C ARG A 15 1.22 0.66 9.48
N LYS A 16 0.66 0.56 8.27
CA LYS A 16 1.33 0.00 7.09
C LYS A 16 2.48 0.90 6.65
N GLN A 17 2.23 2.20 6.52
CA GLN A 17 3.23 3.16 6.07
C GLN A 17 4.44 3.24 7.00
N LEU A 18 4.22 3.17 8.31
CA LEU A 18 5.26 3.23 9.33
C LEU A 18 5.98 1.89 9.59
N SER A 19 5.53 0.79 8.97
CA SER A 19 6.06 -0.55 9.24
C SER A 19 7.03 -1.01 8.16
N ARG A 20 8.16 -1.62 8.55
CA ARG A 20 9.11 -2.22 7.60
C ARG A 20 8.59 -3.48 6.91
N VAL A 21 7.56 -4.12 7.44
CA VAL A 21 7.12 -5.48 7.01
C VAL A 21 5.66 -5.55 6.55
N LYS A 22 4.83 -4.53 6.81
CA LYS A 22 3.40 -4.52 6.45
C LYS A 22 3.19 -4.01 5.01
N GLY A 23 1.98 -4.18 4.48
CA GLY A 23 1.61 -3.69 3.14
C GLY A 23 2.51 -4.23 2.01
N GLY A 24 2.77 -5.53 2.03
CA GLY A 24 3.57 -6.22 1.01
C GLY A 24 5.08 -6.08 1.18
N ARG A 25 5.56 -5.33 2.19
CA ARG A 25 7.01 -5.10 2.37
C ARG A 25 7.75 -6.36 2.81
N LEU A 26 7.11 -7.31 3.52
CA LEU A 26 7.74 -8.60 3.81
C LEU A 26 8.00 -9.37 2.51
N ALA A 27 7.03 -9.39 1.59
CA ALA A 27 7.22 -10.02 0.29
C ALA A 27 8.35 -9.37 -0.51
N ARG A 28 8.41 -8.03 -0.50
CA ARG A 28 9.50 -7.29 -1.15
C ARG A 28 10.87 -7.58 -0.53
N LEU A 29 10.95 -7.76 0.79
CA LEU A 29 12.21 -8.06 1.48
C LEU A 29 12.70 -9.50 1.20
N ALA A 30 11.79 -10.43 0.97
CA ALA A 30 12.15 -11.81 0.66
C ALA A 30 12.57 -12.01 -0.80
N ALA A 31 12.19 -11.11 -1.70
CA ALA A 31 12.56 -11.20 -3.11
C ALA A 31 14.09 -11.36 -3.28
N PRO A 32 14.55 -12.29 -4.13
CA PRO A 32 13.78 -13.06 -5.11
C PRO A 32 13.21 -14.40 -4.60
N ALA A 33 13.31 -14.72 -3.31
CA ALA A 33 12.79 -15.97 -2.77
C ALA A 33 11.27 -16.07 -2.91
N ALA A 34 10.78 -17.28 -3.19
CA ALA A 34 9.35 -17.56 -3.24
C ALA A 34 8.74 -17.46 -1.83
N ILE A 35 7.51 -16.94 -1.75
CA ILE A 35 6.71 -16.93 -0.52
C ILE A 35 5.37 -17.60 -0.81
N GLU A 36 5.03 -18.55 0.04
CA GLU A 36 3.68 -19.09 0.16
C GLU A 36 3.06 -18.54 1.45
N SER A 37 1.93 -17.84 1.32
CA SER A 37 1.22 -17.24 2.46
C SER A 37 -0.07 -17.99 2.73
N PHE A 38 -0.18 -18.59 3.93
CA PHE A 38 -1.41 -19.16 4.45
C PHE A 38 -2.00 -18.18 5.47
N ALA A 39 -3.25 -17.75 5.24
CA ALA A 39 -3.93 -16.79 6.09
C ALA A 39 -5.23 -17.39 6.63
N LEU A 40 -5.50 -17.15 7.91
CA LEU A 40 -6.80 -17.39 8.53
C LEU A 40 -7.43 -16.02 8.81
N SER A 41 -8.58 -15.76 8.21
CA SER A 41 -9.24 -14.46 8.26
C SER A 41 -10.29 -14.42 9.37
N ASP A 42 -10.18 -13.41 10.24
CA ASP A 42 -11.24 -12.96 11.14
C ASP A 42 -11.91 -11.66 10.64
N VAL A 43 -11.60 -11.26 9.41
CA VAL A 43 -12.08 -10.02 8.79
C VAL A 43 -13.30 -10.31 7.92
N VAL A 44 -14.40 -9.60 8.18
CA VAL A 44 -15.61 -9.69 7.35
C VAL A 44 -15.28 -9.28 5.90
N GLY A 45 -15.58 -10.16 4.95
CA GLY A 45 -15.30 -9.94 3.53
C GLY A 45 -13.91 -10.38 3.05
N ASP A 46 -13.10 -10.99 3.94
CA ASP A 46 -11.83 -11.64 3.61
C ASP A 46 -10.81 -10.77 2.86
N ASP A 47 -10.78 -9.47 3.16
CA ASP A 47 -9.74 -8.57 2.66
C ASP A 47 -8.37 -8.94 3.25
N LEU A 48 -7.58 -9.67 2.46
CA LEU A 48 -6.22 -10.11 2.82
C LEU A 48 -5.26 -8.94 3.07
N ALA A 49 -5.50 -7.75 2.51
CA ALA A 49 -4.69 -6.56 2.80
C ALA A 49 -4.98 -5.99 4.20
N ALA A 50 -6.12 -6.35 4.80
CA ALA A 50 -6.48 -6.01 6.18
C ALA A 50 -5.96 -7.06 7.18
N VAL A 51 -6.00 -8.35 6.83
CA VAL A 51 -5.50 -9.45 7.68
C VAL A 51 -4.02 -9.24 8.02
N ALA A 52 -3.70 -9.11 9.30
CA ALA A 52 -2.36 -8.74 9.80
C ALA A 52 -1.75 -7.48 9.13
N SER A 53 -2.58 -6.61 8.55
CA SER A 53 -2.18 -5.49 7.68
C SER A 53 -1.37 -5.90 6.44
N GLY A 54 -1.65 -7.08 5.88
CA GLY A 54 -1.16 -7.56 4.61
C GLY A 54 0.37 -7.54 4.48
N PRO A 55 1.15 -8.28 5.29
CA PRO A 55 2.61 -8.22 5.20
C PRO A 55 3.17 -8.68 3.85
N THR A 56 2.47 -9.62 3.20
CA THR A 56 2.83 -10.19 1.89
C THR A 56 1.90 -9.74 0.76
N VAL A 57 0.88 -8.91 1.09
CA VAL A 57 -0.13 -8.41 0.15
C VAL A 57 0.11 -6.92 -0.10
N PRO A 58 0.26 -6.46 -1.36
CA PRO A 58 0.42 -5.05 -1.65
C PRO A 58 -0.71 -4.20 -1.05
N ASP A 59 -0.37 -3.01 -0.55
CA ASP A 59 -1.41 -2.06 -0.11
C ASP A 59 -2.06 -1.41 -1.34
N PRO A 60 -3.36 -1.66 -1.62
CA PRO A 60 -4.03 -1.11 -2.80
C PRO A 60 -4.10 0.43 -2.78
N ALA A 61 -4.01 1.03 -1.59
CA ALA A 61 -4.02 2.48 -1.41
C ALA A 61 -2.66 3.15 -1.71
N GLY A 62 -1.62 2.35 -1.98
CA GLY A 62 -0.25 2.79 -2.23
C GLY A 62 0.56 3.02 -0.95
N LEU A 63 1.87 2.74 -1.03
CA LEU A 63 2.87 3.08 -0.01
C LEU A 63 3.90 4.06 -0.60
N GLY A 64 4.90 4.46 0.20
CA GLY A 64 5.92 5.41 -0.28
C GLY A 64 5.37 6.84 -0.26
N SER A 65 5.64 7.64 -1.30
CA SER A 65 5.24 9.05 -1.31
C SER A 65 3.72 9.25 -1.32
N ALA A 66 3.00 8.53 -2.17
CA ALA A 66 1.53 8.55 -2.18
C ALA A 66 0.93 8.13 -0.82
N GLY A 67 1.46 7.07 -0.22
CA GLY A 67 1.02 6.60 1.10
C GLY A 67 1.33 7.61 2.22
N ALA A 68 2.48 8.29 2.16
CA ALA A 68 2.86 9.31 3.12
C ALA A 68 1.94 10.54 3.05
N LYS A 69 1.63 11.02 1.83
CA LYS A 69 0.66 12.11 1.61
C LYS A 69 -0.71 11.77 2.18
N ARG A 70 -1.20 10.56 1.92
CA ARG A 70 -2.46 10.07 2.49
C ARG A 70 -2.42 10.06 4.03
N CYS A 71 -1.34 9.58 4.62
CA CYS A 71 -1.17 9.56 6.07
C CYS A 71 -1.14 10.97 6.68
N LEU A 72 -0.50 11.94 6.02
CA LEU A 72 -0.51 13.34 6.46
C LEU A 72 -1.94 13.90 6.45
N ASN A 73 -2.70 13.68 5.38
CA ASN A 73 -4.10 14.12 5.31
C ASN A 73 -4.97 13.51 6.42
N ILE A 74 -4.78 12.22 6.73
CA ILE A 74 -5.42 11.58 7.90
C ILE A 74 -5.00 12.31 9.19
N CYS A 75 -3.71 12.54 9.39
CA CYS A 75 -3.22 13.19 10.62
C CYS A 75 -3.78 14.62 10.80
N GLU A 76 -3.94 15.36 9.71
CA GLU A 76 -4.53 16.70 9.70
C GLU A 76 -6.03 16.65 9.99
N THR A 77 -6.76 15.74 9.33
CA THR A 77 -8.22 15.57 9.48
C THR A 77 -8.60 15.34 10.95
N TYR A 78 -7.83 14.52 11.67
CA TYR A 78 -8.10 14.21 13.08
C TYR A 78 -7.28 15.05 14.06
N GLY A 79 -6.50 16.04 13.59
CA GLY A 79 -5.69 16.90 14.44
C GLY A 79 -4.60 16.17 15.24
N ILE A 80 -4.18 14.98 14.80
CA ILE A 80 -3.27 14.11 15.55
C ILE A 80 -1.79 14.30 15.18
N PHE A 81 -1.46 15.03 14.11
CA PHE A 81 -0.07 15.14 13.63
C PHE A 81 0.91 15.54 14.74
N ASN A 82 0.57 16.58 15.51
CA ASN A 82 1.41 17.10 16.60
C ASN A 82 1.47 16.18 17.82
N THR A 83 0.56 15.20 17.93
CA THR A 83 0.56 14.21 19.01
C THR A 83 1.48 13.02 18.70
N LEU A 84 1.90 12.87 17.44
CA LEU A 84 2.78 11.78 17.02
C LEU A 84 4.22 12.04 17.47
N PRO A 85 5.02 10.99 17.75
CA PRO A 85 6.44 11.15 18.04
C PRO A 85 7.16 11.91 16.91
N PRO A 86 8.17 12.77 17.21
CA PRO A 86 8.87 13.56 16.19
C PRO A 86 9.49 12.73 15.04
N ALA A 87 9.90 11.50 15.32
CA ALA A 87 10.43 10.59 14.30
C ALA A 87 9.36 10.20 13.27
N VAL A 88 8.11 10.00 13.70
CA VAL A 88 6.98 9.67 12.84
C VAL A 88 6.60 10.87 11.99
N GLN A 89 6.54 12.06 12.59
CA GLN A 89 6.27 13.30 11.87
C GLN A 89 7.28 13.50 10.73
N ARG A 90 8.58 13.40 11.03
CA ARG A 90 9.64 13.51 10.02
C ARG A 90 9.51 12.46 8.92
N LEU A 91 9.26 11.19 9.29
CA LEU A 91 9.15 10.11 8.31
C LEU A 91 7.98 10.36 7.33
N LEU A 92 6.84 10.83 7.83
CA LEU A 92 5.68 11.14 6.98
C LEU A 92 5.94 12.37 6.10
N SER A 93 6.51 13.45 6.66
CA SER A 93 6.84 14.65 5.88
C SER A 93 7.89 14.39 4.81
N GLN A 94 8.95 13.66 5.13
CA GLN A 94 10.00 13.28 4.17
C GLN A 94 9.45 12.36 3.10
N GLY A 95 8.72 11.31 3.50
CA GLY A 95 8.11 10.39 2.55
C GLY A 95 7.19 11.10 1.57
N ALA A 96 6.39 12.08 2.04
CA ALA A 96 5.49 12.84 1.17
C ALA A 96 6.21 13.79 0.20
N ALA A 97 7.41 14.23 0.55
CA ALA A 97 8.26 15.09 -0.28
C ALA A 97 9.10 14.30 -1.31
N GLU A 98 9.24 12.99 -1.14
CA GLU A 98 9.91 12.13 -2.12
C GLU A 98 9.16 12.17 -3.46
N ALA A 99 9.90 12.31 -4.55
CA ALA A 99 9.34 12.17 -5.89
C ALA A 99 8.80 10.74 -6.06
N GLU A 100 7.60 10.61 -6.62
CA GLU A 100 7.10 9.28 -6.99
C GLU A 100 8.10 8.65 -7.97
N PRO A 101 8.49 7.38 -7.76
CA PRO A 101 9.24 6.68 -8.78
C PRO A 101 8.43 6.73 -10.08
N ASN A 102 9.10 7.08 -11.19
CA ASN A 102 8.50 7.06 -12.51
C ASN A 102 7.81 5.69 -12.69
N PRO A 103 6.54 5.62 -13.12
CA PRO A 103 5.88 4.33 -13.31
C PRO A 103 6.75 3.51 -14.24
N THR A 104 7.28 2.38 -13.74
CA THR A 104 8.01 1.44 -14.59
C THR A 104 7.10 1.10 -15.77
N PRO A 105 7.62 1.12 -17.02
CA PRO A 105 6.83 0.72 -18.18
C PRO A 105 6.17 -0.62 -17.88
N ASN A 106 4.86 -0.68 -18.10
CA ASN A 106 4.07 -1.90 -17.92
C ASN A 106 4.82 -3.07 -18.59
N PRO A 107 5.19 -4.15 -17.87
CA PRO A 107 5.98 -5.24 -18.45
C PRO A 107 5.24 -6.00 -19.56
N ASN A 108 3.93 -5.78 -19.71
CA ASN A 108 3.10 -6.38 -20.75
C ASN A 108 2.43 -5.31 -21.62
N PRO A 109 3.03 -4.90 -22.75
CA PRO A 109 2.25 -4.43 -23.88
C PRO A 109 1.60 -5.69 -24.48
N ASN A 110 0.30 -5.88 -24.27
CA ASN A 110 -0.46 -6.93 -24.93
C ASN A 110 -0.16 -6.92 -26.44
N PRO A 111 0.54 -7.92 -27.03
CA PRO A 111 1.08 -7.78 -28.38
C PRO A 111 0.14 -8.34 -29.46
N ASN A 112 -1.14 -8.55 -29.17
CA ASN A 112 -2.03 -9.24 -30.11
C ASN A 112 -3.11 -8.34 -30.70
N PRO A 113 -2.82 -7.57 -31.77
CA PRO A 113 -3.85 -7.11 -32.69
C PRO A 113 -4.17 -8.28 -33.61
N ASN A 114 -5.23 -9.03 -33.30
CA ASN A 114 -5.71 -10.13 -34.13
C ASN A 114 -5.81 -9.69 -35.61
N PRO A 115 -4.99 -10.22 -36.53
CA PRO A 115 -5.16 -10.00 -37.96
C PRO A 115 -5.68 -11.30 -38.56
N ASN A 116 -6.98 -11.40 -38.79
CA ASN A 116 -7.39 -12.34 -39.83
C ASN A 116 -8.42 -11.73 -40.77
N PRO A 117 -8.00 -11.44 -42.02
CA PRO A 117 -8.91 -11.18 -43.12
C PRO A 117 -9.42 -12.53 -43.61
N ASN A 118 -10.74 -12.75 -43.65
CA ASN A 118 -11.26 -13.87 -44.40
C ASN A 118 -11.88 -13.35 -45.72
N PRO A 119 -11.25 -13.61 -46.88
CA PRO A 119 -11.89 -13.43 -48.17
C PRO A 119 -12.65 -14.71 -48.55
N ASN A 120 -13.96 -14.57 -48.72
CA ASN A 120 -14.94 -15.28 -49.57
C ASN A 120 -14.78 -16.77 -49.96
N PRO A 121 -15.90 -17.41 -50.32
CA PRO A 121 -16.23 -17.49 -51.75
C PRO A 121 -17.45 -16.67 -52.17
#